data_AF-A0A9C8I861-F1
#
_entry.id   AF-A0A9C8I861-F1
#
_cell.length_a   1.000
_cell.length_b   1.000
_cell.length_c   1.000
_cell.angle_alpha   90.00
_cell.angle_beta   90.00
_cell.angle_gamma   90.00
#
_symmetry.space_group_name_H-M   'P 1'
#
loop_
_entity.id
_entity.type
_entity.pdbx_description
1 polymer ?
#
loop_
_entity_poly.entity_id
_entity_poly.type
_entity_poly.pdbx_seq_one_letter_code
_entity_poly.pdbx_strand_id
1 'polypeptide(L)'
;MKITRYIVVSILSGLVLFSLGCVKQTLTDKQLLQEIQIFLDTPYDPDNPDLLTPEERSYVSSYSIFHNILKVQLVDDTPQEFRKPIAAKMVKHFALTRRELGVLEQVYRLQLFVRLEVDRERSNFHIADARFENRTERVIVEEYAATRSRR
;
A
#
# COMPACT_ATOMS: atom_id res chain seq x y z
N MET A 1 25.11 -30.13 -32.16
CA MET A 1 25.01 -28.66 -32.02
C MET A 1 23.58 -28.08 -32.04
N LYS A 2 22.50 -28.87 -32.11
CA LYS A 2 21.12 -28.32 -32.08
C LYS A 2 20.65 -27.96 -30.65
N ILE A 3 20.98 -28.77 -29.65
CA ILE A 3 20.54 -28.61 -28.25
C ILE A 3 21.01 -27.26 -27.64
N THR A 4 22.26 -26.86 -27.90
CA THR A 4 22.82 -25.61 -27.36
C THR A 4 22.10 -24.36 -27.88
N ARG A 5 21.62 -24.37 -29.13
CA ARG A 5 20.83 -23.26 -29.69
C ARG A 5 19.45 -23.14 -29.02
N TYR A 6 18.79 -24.25 -28.73
CA TYR A 6 17.49 -24.23 -28.04
C TYR A 6 17.61 -23.70 -26.61
N ILE A 7 18.64 -24.12 -25.86
CA ILE A 7 18.89 -23.64 -24.49
C ILE A 7 19.12 -22.12 -24.47
N VAL A 8 19.95 -21.61 -25.39
CA VAL A 8 20.23 -20.16 -25.48
C VAL A 8 18.98 -19.36 -25.82
N VAL A 9 18.16 -19.84 -26.75
CA VAL A 9 16.88 -19.19 -27.10
C VAL A 9 15.92 -19.20 -25.91
N SER A 10 15.76 -20.32 -25.20
CA SER A 10 14.89 -20.39 -24.02
C SER A 10 15.34 -19.46 -22.89
N ILE A 11 16.66 -19.34 -22.64
CA ILE A 11 17.21 -18.41 -21.64
C ILE A 11 16.94 -16.96 -22.06
N LEU A 12 17.18 -16.61 -23.32
CA LEU A 12 16.91 -15.27 -23.84
C LEU A 12 15.42 -14.92 -23.76
N SER A 13 14.54 -15.84 -24.14
CA SER A 13 13.08 -15.64 -24.02
C SER A 13 12.66 -15.48 -22.56
N GLY A 14 13.22 -16.28 -21.65
CA GLY A 14 12.97 -16.15 -20.21
C GLY A 14 13.40 -14.79 -19.66
N LEU A 15 14.58 -14.30 -20.04
CA LEU A 15 15.09 -12.98 -19.67
C LEU A 15 14.20 -11.84 -20.18
N VAL A 16 13.70 -11.94 -21.41
CA VAL A 16 12.80 -10.94 -21.99
C VAL A 16 11.45 -10.93 -21.28
N LEU A 17 10.87 -12.09 -21.00
CA LEU A 17 9.60 -12.18 -20.26
C LEU A 17 9.73 -11.66 -18.83
N PHE A 18 10.85 -11.97 -18.17
CA PHE A 18 11.13 -11.47 -16.83
C PHE A 18 11.29 -9.95 -16.80
N SER A 19 12.07 -9.38 -17.73
CA SER A 19 12.26 -7.93 -17.81
C SER A 19 10.96 -7.19 -18.14
N LEU A 20 10.14 -7.71 -19.06
CA LEU A 20 8.80 -7.17 -19.34
C LEU A 20 7.89 -7.24 -18.11
N GLY A 21 7.94 -8.32 -17.33
CA GLY A 21 7.23 -8.45 -16.07
C GLY A 21 7.63 -7.40 -15.04
N CYS A 22 8.94 -7.19 -14.84
CA CYS A 22 9.45 -6.15 -13.95
C CYS A 22 9.07 -4.73 -14.39
N VAL A 23 9.13 -4.46 -15.70
CA VAL A 23 8.72 -3.15 -16.25
C VAL A 23 7.24 -2.92 -16.04
N LYS A 24 6.39 -3.92 -16.34
CA LYS A 24 4.93 -3.83 -16.12
C LYS A 24 4.62 -3.54 -14.65
N GLN A 25 5.23 -4.28 -13.72
CA GLN A 25 5.03 -4.06 -12.29
C GLN A 25 5.45 -2.63 -11.89
N THR A 26 6.60 -2.17 -12.36
CA THR A 26 7.10 -0.82 -12.05
C THR A 26 6.16 0.27 -12.56
N LEU A 27 5.57 0.09 -13.75
CA LEU A 27 4.59 1.03 -14.30
C LEU A 27 3.30 1.03 -13.47
N THR A 28 2.78 -0.14 -13.12
CA THR A 28 1.60 -0.27 -12.27
C THR A 28 1.81 0.36 -10.90
N ASP A 29 2.96 0.13 -10.26
CA ASP A 29 3.27 0.73 -8.96
C ASP A 29 3.33 2.26 -9.05
N LYS A 30 3.90 2.82 -10.13
CA LYS A 30 3.91 4.28 -10.36
C LYS A 30 2.50 4.85 -10.54
N GLN A 31 1.66 4.18 -11.33
CA GLN A 31 0.26 4.57 -11.50
C GLN A 31 -0.49 4.52 -10.17
N LEU A 32 -0.32 3.46 -9.38
CA LEU A 32 -0.93 3.34 -8.07
C LEU A 32 -0.50 4.46 -7.12
N LEU A 33 0.79 4.82 -7.10
CA LEU A 33 1.27 5.94 -6.29
C LEU A 33 0.64 7.27 -6.73
N GLN A 34 0.46 7.50 -8.03
CA GLN A 34 -0.21 8.69 -8.56
C GLN A 34 -1.68 8.73 -8.14
N GLU A 35 -2.40 7.62 -8.24
CA GLU A 35 -3.81 7.53 -7.85
C GLU A 35 -4.02 7.67 -6.34
N ILE A 36 -3.07 7.21 -5.52
CA ILE A 36 -3.07 7.47 -4.07
C ILE A 36 -2.84 8.96 -3.81
N GLN A 37 -1.94 9.61 -4.55
CA GLN A 37 -1.74 11.06 -4.43
C GLN A 37 -3.03 11.82 -4.78
N ILE A 38 -3.69 11.44 -5.88
CA ILE A 38 -4.97 12.05 -6.30
C ILE A 38 -6.02 11.88 -5.21
N PHE A 39 -6.12 10.70 -4.59
CA PHE A 39 -7.04 10.47 -3.47
C PHE A 39 -6.73 11.36 -2.27
N LEU A 40 -5.46 11.52 -1.91
CA LEU A 40 -5.03 12.43 -0.85
C LEU A 40 -5.31 13.90 -1.20
N ASP A 41 -5.27 14.28 -2.47
CA ASP A 41 -5.52 15.65 -2.93
C ASP A 41 -7.02 15.93 -3.17
N THR A 42 -7.84 14.89 -3.29
CA THR A 42 -9.29 15.02 -3.57
C THR A 42 -9.97 15.83 -2.47
N PRO A 43 -10.76 16.88 -2.78
CA PRO A 43 -11.46 17.66 -1.76
C PRO A 43 -12.37 16.80 -0.89
N TYR A 44 -12.48 17.13 0.40
CA TYR A 44 -13.41 16.43 1.28
C TYR A 44 -14.87 16.68 0.87
N ASP A 45 -15.66 15.61 0.83
CA ASP A 45 -17.09 15.64 0.59
C ASP A 45 -17.80 14.91 1.76
N PRO A 46 -18.63 15.59 2.56
CA PRO A 46 -19.33 14.98 3.69
C PRO A 46 -20.32 13.88 3.29
N ASP A 47 -20.79 13.87 2.03
CA ASP A 47 -21.69 12.85 1.51
C ASP A 47 -20.92 11.58 1.07
N ASN A 48 -19.57 11.65 1.03
CA ASN A 48 -18.71 10.53 0.68
C ASN A 48 -17.86 10.08 1.90
N PRO A 49 -18.31 9.07 2.66
CA PRO A 49 -17.60 8.61 3.85
C PRO A 49 -16.26 7.93 3.56
N ASP A 50 -15.96 7.58 2.29
CA ASP A 50 -14.71 6.94 1.92
C ASP A 50 -13.55 7.94 1.75
N LEU A 51 -13.85 9.24 1.63
CA LEU A 51 -12.83 10.27 1.55
C LEU A 51 -12.22 10.57 2.92
N LEU A 52 -10.93 10.92 2.91
CA LEU A 52 -10.26 11.43 4.09
C LEU A 52 -10.76 12.84 4.37
N THR A 53 -11.20 13.05 5.61
CA THR A 53 -11.43 14.38 6.18
C THR A 53 -10.13 15.19 6.13
N PRO A 54 -10.19 16.53 6.15
CA PRO A 54 -8.99 17.36 6.16
C PRO A 54 -8.05 17.03 7.33
N GLU A 55 -8.63 16.68 8.49
CA GLU A 55 -7.89 16.29 9.68
C GLU A 55 -7.18 14.94 9.50
N GLU A 56 -7.90 13.89 9.08
CA GLU A 56 -7.29 12.58 8.79
C GLU A 56 -6.16 12.67 7.77
N ARG A 57 -6.33 13.48 6.72
CA ARG A 57 -5.31 13.70 5.68
C ARG A 57 -4.05 14.36 6.23
N SER A 58 -4.21 15.31 7.16
CA SER A 58 -3.06 16.02 7.76
C SER A 58 -2.10 15.08 8.51
N TYR A 59 -2.60 13.91 8.93
CA TYR A 59 -1.79 12.90 9.60
C TYR A 59 -1.02 11.98 8.63
N VAL A 60 -1.33 11.97 7.33
CA VAL A 60 -0.61 11.16 6.35
C VAL A 60 0.67 11.88 5.91
N SER A 61 1.82 11.37 6.36
CA SER A 61 3.13 11.97 6.09
C SER A 61 3.72 11.50 4.76
N SER A 62 3.71 10.19 4.51
CA SER A 62 4.21 9.62 3.25
C SER A 62 3.62 8.23 3.02
N TYR A 63 3.77 7.70 1.81
CA TYR A 63 3.30 6.37 1.45
C TYR A 63 4.21 5.72 0.41
N SER A 64 4.20 4.40 0.36
CA SER A 64 4.98 3.60 -0.60
C SER A 64 4.31 2.26 -0.86
N ILE A 65 4.58 1.65 -2.00
CA ILE A 65 4.10 0.30 -2.33
C ILE A 65 5.29 -0.64 -2.36
N PHE A 66 5.18 -1.75 -1.64
CA PHE A 66 6.22 -2.78 -1.64
C PHE A 66 5.58 -4.16 -1.56
N HIS A 67 5.90 -5.04 -2.51
CA HIS A 67 5.34 -6.40 -2.58
C HIS A 67 3.82 -6.44 -2.42
N ASN A 68 3.10 -5.63 -3.21
CA ASN A 68 1.63 -5.55 -3.20
C ASN A 68 1.01 -5.02 -1.89
N ILE A 69 1.82 -4.46 -0.99
CA ILE A 69 1.36 -3.86 0.26
C ILE A 69 1.55 -2.34 0.17
N LEU A 70 0.47 -1.60 0.41
CA LEU A 70 0.54 -0.16 0.60
C LEU A 70 1.03 0.12 2.03
N LYS A 71 2.19 0.77 2.16
CA LYS A 71 2.70 1.27 3.44
C LYS A 71 2.38 2.74 3.55
N VAL A 72 1.72 3.13 4.63
CA VAL A 72 1.37 4.51 4.92
C VAL A 72 2.06 4.91 6.22
N GLN A 73 2.84 5.99 6.16
CA GLN A 73 3.51 6.59 7.30
C GLN A 73 2.67 7.76 7.80
N LEU A 74 2.31 7.70 9.07
CA LEU A 74 1.64 8.76 9.80
C LEU A 74 2.66 9.69 10.48
N VAL A 75 2.25 10.92 10.79
CA VAL A 75 3.03 11.86 11.61
C VAL A 75 3.12 11.38 13.07
N ASP A 76 4.20 11.79 13.76
CA ASP A 76 4.64 11.24 15.04
C ASP A 76 3.55 11.26 16.14
N ASP A 77 2.71 12.30 16.17
CA ASP A 77 1.69 12.52 17.21
C ASP A 77 0.26 12.16 16.77
N THR A 78 0.09 11.26 15.80
CA THR A 78 -1.25 10.90 15.30
C THR A 78 -2.10 10.24 16.40
N PRO A 79 -3.26 10.83 16.77
CA PRO A 79 -4.15 10.27 17.78
C PRO A 79 -4.69 8.89 17.37
N GLN A 80 -5.00 8.05 18.36
CA GLN A 80 -5.36 6.66 18.10
C GLN A 80 -6.69 6.54 17.34
N GLU A 81 -7.63 7.43 17.62
CA GLU A 81 -8.95 7.50 16.98
C GLU A 81 -8.88 7.70 15.46
N PHE A 82 -7.81 8.30 14.93
CA PHE A 82 -7.65 8.53 13.49
C PHE A 82 -6.95 7.39 12.75
N ARG A 83 -6.23 6.51 13.46
CA ARG A 83 -5.44 5.44 12.82
C ARG A 83 -6.34 4.46 12.06
N LYS A 84 -7.37 3.93 12.72
CA LYS A 84 -8.34 3.00 12.12
C LYS A 84 -9.07 3.58 10.90
N PRO A 85 -9.69 4.78 10.98
CA PRO A 85 -10.32 5.42 9.83
C PRO A 85 -9.37 5.63 8.65
N ILE A 86 -8.15 6.14 8.90
CA ILE A 86 -7.14 6.34 7.85
C ILE A 86 -6.80 5.00 7.18
N ALA A 87 -6.51 3.95 7.97
CA ALA A 87 -6.20 2.62 7.44
C ALA A 87 -7.32 2.10 6.55
N ALA A 88 -8.56 2.22 7.02
CA ALA A 88 -9.74 1.69 6.34
C ALA A 88 -10.00 2.38 5.00
N LYS A 89 -9.96 3.71 4.98
CA LYS A 89 -10.18 4.51 3.76
C LYS A 89 -9.05 4.29 2.75
N MET A 90 -7.79 4.31 3.20
CA MET A 90 -6.63 4.12 2.34
C MET A 90 -6.57 2.70 1.75
N VAL A 91 -6.89 1.64 2.52
CA VAL A 91 -6.86 0.27 1.99
C VAL A 91 -7.99 0.03 1.01
N LYS A 92 -9.16 0.63 1.24
CA LYS A 92 -10.29 0.56 0.31
C LYS A 92 -9.94 1.24 -1.01
N HIS A 93 -9.44 2.48 -0.97
CA HIS A 93 -9.02 3.20 -2.17
C HIS A 93 -7.96 2.41 -2.94
N PHE A 94 -6.91 1.95 -2.25
CA PHE A 94 -5.86 1.12 -2.85
C PHE A 94 -6.41 -0.13 -3.54
N ALA A 95 -7.33 -0.85 -2.91
CA ALA A 95 -7.94 -2.03 -3.49
C ALA A 95 -8.75 -1.71 -4.76
N LEU A 96 -9.53 -0.63 -4.74
CA LEU A 96 -10.33 -0.19 -5.89
C LEU A 96 -9.44 0.23 -7.06
N THR A 97 -8.41 1.03 -6.81
CA THR A 97 -7.45 1.42 -7.86
C THR A 97 -6.74 0.21 -8.45
N ARG A 98 -6.32 -0.77 -7.64
CA ARG A 98 -5.69 -2.00 -8.16
C ARG A 98 -6.64 -2.80 -9.02
N ARG A 99 -7.92 -2.88 -8.63
CA ARG A 99 -8.97 -3.53 -9.42
C ARG A 99 -9.15 -2.84 -10.77
N GLU A 100 -9.18 -1.51 -10.80
CA GLU A 100 -9.29 -0.70 -12.02
C GLU A 100 -8.09 -0.88 -12.96
N LEU A 101 -6.89 -1.01 -12.40
CA LEU A 101 -5.67 -1.32 -13.16
C LEU A 101 -5.54 -2.79 -13.57
N GLY A 102 -6.56 -3.62 -13.31
CA GLY A 102 -6.61 -5.03 -13.70
C GLY A 102 -5.76 -5.96 -12.84
N VAL A 103 -5.32 -5.53 -11.65
CA VAL A 103 -4.61 -6.37 -10.69
C VAL A 103 -5.57 -6.93 -9.66
N LEU A 104 -6.06 -8.14 -9.94
CA LEU A 104 -7.06 -8.83 -9.11
C LEU A 104 -6.37 -9.71 -8.07
N GLU A 105 -6.57 -9.36 -6.80
CA GLU A 105 -6.14 -10.17 -5.66
C GLU A 105 -7.36 -10.56 -4.81
N GLN A 106 -7.25 -11.66 -4.07
CA GLN A 106 -8.30 -12.05 -3.12
C GLN A 106 -8.37 -11.05 -1.95
N VAL A 107 -7.21 -10.56 -1.52
CA VAL A 107 -7.05 -9.67 -0.38
C VAL A 107 -5.99 -8.62 -0.70
N TYR A 108 -6.36 -7.35 -0.60
CA TYR A 108 -5.43 -6.23 -0.66
C TYR A 108 -5.03 -5.80 0.74
N ARG A 109 -3.78 -5.39 0.94
CA ARG A 109 -3.21 -5.12 2.26
C ARG A 109 -2.61 -3.74 2.36
N LEU A 110 -2.74 -3.15 3.54
CA LEU A 110 -2.12 -1.90 3.93
C LEU A 110 -1.47 -2.04 5.32
N GLN A 111 -0.34 -1.39 5.50
CA GLN A 111 0.37 -1.28 6.78
C GLN A 111 0.48 0.18 7.20
N LEU A 112 0.10 0.48 8.44
CA LEU A 112 0.27 1.79 9.05
C LEU A 112 1.53 1.82 9.92
N PHE A 113 2.35 2.84 9.69
CA PHE A 113 3.53 3.14 10.46
C PHE A 113 3.41 4.51 11.11
N VAL A 114 3.96 4.66 12.32
CA VAL A 114 4.15 5.95 12.98
C VAL A 114 5.60 6.04 13.43
N ARG A 115 6.19 7.24 13.38
CA ARG A 115 7.52 7.44 13.93
C ARG A 115 7.36 7.87 15.38
N LEU A 116 8.00 7.14 16.28
CA LEU A 116 7.97 7.43 17.71
C LEU A 116 9.39 7.47 18.24
N GLU A 117 9.61 8.32 19.25
CA GLU A 117 10.83 8.33 20.04
C GLU A 117 10.63 7.41 21.26
N VAL A 118 11.30 6.26 21.25
CA VAL A 118 11.29 5.30 22.36
C VAL A 118 12.74 5.10 22.79
N ASP A 119 13.03 5.25 24.08
CA ASP A 119 14.38 5.11 24.63
C ASP A 119 15.45 6.02 23.97
N ARG A 120 15.06 7.26 23.60
CA ARG A 120 15.89 8.26 22.88
C ARG A 120 16.29 7.87 21.45
N GLU A 121 15.66 6.84 20.88
CA GLU A 121 15.80 6.47 19.47
C GLU A 121 14.49 6.70 18.72
N ARG A 122 14.58 7.44 17.60
CA ARG A 122 13.45 7.61 16.68
C ARG A 122 13.40 6.44 15.71
N SER A 123 12.34 5.64 15.82
CA SER A 123 12.11 4.49 14.95
C SER A 123 10.70 4.53 14.35
N ASN A 124 10.54 3.92 13.18
CA ASN A 124 9.23 3.70 12.59
C ASN A 124 8.62 2.42 13.19
N PHE A 125 7.47 2.56 13.83
CA PHE A 125 6.72 1.47 14.46
C PHE A 125 5.54 1.09 13.58
N HIS A 126 5.39 -0.22 13.34
CA HIS A 126 4.20 -0.76 12.70
C HIS A 126 3.07 -0.81 13.72
N ILE A 127 1.96 -0.14 13.45
CA ILE A 127 0.88 0.08 14.43
C ILE A 127 -0.49 -0.40 13.99
N ALA A 128 -0.69 -0.71 12.72
CA ALA A 128 -1.91 -1.38 12.28
C ALA A 128 -1.74 -2.07 10.93
N ASP A 129 -2.39 -3.21 10.77
CA ASP A 129 -2.63 -3.86 9.48
C ASP A 129 -4.08 -3.60 9.06
N ALA A 130 -4.30 -3.24 7.80
CA ALA A 130 -5.62 -3.16 7.20
C ALA A 130 -5.70 -4.08 5.98
N ARG A 131 -6.84 -4.75 5.81
CA ARG A 131 -7.10 -5.62 4.66
C ARG A 131 -8.46 -5.33 4.04
N PHE A 132 -8.51 -5.34 2.71
CA PHE A 132 -9.73 -5.32 1.91
C PHE A 132 -9.94 -6.68 1.26
N GLU A 133 -11.03 -7.35 1.60
CA GLU A 133 -11.40 -8.67 1.06
C GLU A 133 -12.29 -8.46 -0.17
N ASN A 134 -11.76 -8.78 -1.35
CA ASN A 134 -12.39 -8.44 -2.64
C ASN A 134 -13.75 -9.11 -2.84
N ARG A 135 -13.92 -10.33 -2.34
CA ARG A 135 -15.18 -11.10 -2.48
C ARG A 135 -16.35 -10.48 -1.70
N THR A 136 -16.07 -9.90 -0.54
CA THR A 136 -17.08 -9.39 0.39
C THR A 136 -17.08 -7.87 0.47
N GLU A 137 -16.17 -7.21 -0.26
CA GLU A 137 -15.85 -5.79 -0.16
C GLU A 137 -15.68 -5.30 1.29
N ARG A 138 -15.15 -6.19 2.14
CA ARG A 138 -15.05 -5.95 3.58
C ARG A 138 -13.68 -5.39 3.91
N VAL A 139 -13.67 -4.32 4.68
CA VAL A 139 -12.46 -3.77 5.30
C VAL A 139 -12.33 -4.32 6.72
N ILE A 140 -11.13 -4.78 7.08
CA ILE A 140 -10.78 -5.23 8.42
C ILE A 140 -9.49 -4.51 8.83
N VAL A 141 -9.48 -3.90 10.01
CA VAL A 141 -8.34 -3.17 10.55
C VAL A 141 -7.97 -3.76 11.91
N GLU A 142 -6.73 -4.19 12.04
CA GLU A 142 -6.13 -4.74 13.25
C GLU A 142 -5.07 -3.76 13.76
N GLU A 143 -5.30 -3.19 14.94
CA GLU A 143 -4.34 -2.28 15.57
C GLU A 143 -3.43 -3.04 16.53
N TYR A 144 -2.18 -2.63 16.57
CA TYR A 144 -1.16 -3.14 17.47
C TYR A 144 -0.72 -2.04 18.41
N ALA A 145 -0.33 -2.42 19.63
CA ALA A 145 0.48 -1.52 20.44
C ALA A 145 1.76 -1.17 19.66
N ALA A 146 2.29 0.04 19.85
CA ALA A 146 3.54 0.45 19.22
C ALA A 146 4.72 -0.36 19.81
N THR A 147 4.88 -1.59 19.33
CA THR A 147 5.96 -2.49 19.70
C THR A 147 7.02 -2.43 18.61
N ARG A 148 8.30 -2.37 19.02
CA ARG A 148 9.44 -2.41 18.09
C ARG A 148 9.22 -3.59 17.13
N SER A 149 9.12 -3.31 15.83
CA SER A 149 9.14 -4.37 14.82
C SER A 149 10.48 -5.08 14.98
N ARG A 150 10.48 -6.26 15.60
CA ARG A 150 11.65 -7.16 15.63
C ARG A 150 11.88 -7.64 14.19
N ARG A 151 12.64 -6.86 13.43
CA ARG A 151 13.34 -7.38 12.24
C ARG A 151 14.65 -8.00 12.69
#